data_AF-A0A527UVD6-F1
#
_entry.id   AF-A0A527UVD6-F1
#
_cell.length_a   1.000
_cell.length_b   1.000
_cell.length_c   1.000
_cell.angle_alpha   90.00
_cell.angle_beta   90.00
_cell.angle_gamma   90.00
#
_symmetry.space_group_name_H-M   'P 1'
#
loop_
_entity.id
_entity.type
_entity.pdbx_description
1 polymer ?
#
loop_
_entity_poly.entity_id
_entity_poly.type
_entity_poly.pdbx_seq_one_letter_code
_entity_poly.pdbx_strand_id
1 'polypeptide(L)'
;AVNRFMAFAVAFGSVANAEQFKRGLHVAISDKVRIPPASIDPAIKNYHWLDLVRGLYDAYDRGAETALLLDFNGNVAEGPGFNVFCVDDGKLST
;
A
#
# COMPACT_ATOMS: atom_id res chain seq x y z
N ALA A 1 19.13 -20.11 -12.38
CA ALA A 1 19.72 -18.83 -11.95
C ALA A 1 20.52 -19.08 -10.68
N VAL A 2 21.63 -18.36 -10.46
CA VAL A 2 22.40 -18.43 -9.21
C VAL A 2 21.96 -17.25 -8.33
N ASN A 3 21.60 -17.52 -7.07
CA ASN A 3 21.18 -16.48 -6.13
C ASN A 3 22.29 -15.44 -5.93
N ARG A 4 21.94 -14.16 -5.91
CA ARG A 4 22.85 -13.05 -5.65
C ARG A 4 22.30 -12.20 -4.51
N PHE A 5 23.18 -11.85 -3.58
CA PHE A 5 22.86 -10.89 -2.52
C PHE A 5 23.22 -9.48 -2.98
N MET A 6 22.33 -8.52 -2.76
CA MET A 6 22.51 -7.11 -3.05
C MET A 6 22.13 -6.29 -1.82
N ALA A 7 22.92 -5.27 -1.47
CA ALA A 7 22.66 -4.36 -0.36
C ALA A 7 23.11 -2.94 -0.72
N PHE A 8 22.39 -1.94 -0.20
CA PHE A 8 22.69 -0.52 -0.36
C PHE A 8 22.18 0.28 0.85
N ALA A 9 22.68 1.50 1.02
CA ALA A 9 22.21 2.45 2.03
C ALA A 9 21.95 3.80 1.38
N VAL A 10 20.84 4.44 1.74
CA VAL A 10 20.41 5.76 1.24
C VAL A 10 19.89 6.59 2.40
N ALA A 11 19.78 7.91 2.21
CA ALA A 11 19.12 8.78 3.17
C ALA A 11 17.66 8.36 3.36
N PHE A 12 17.13 8.55 4.56
CA PHE A 12 15.75 8.19 4.88
C PHE A 12 14.75 8.98 4.01
N GLY A 13 13.77 8.26 3.45
CA GLY A 13 12.62 8.81 2.73
C GLY A 13 11.32 8.43 3.45
N SER A 14 10.33 9.32 3.39
CA SER A 14 9.01 9.11 4.01
C SER A 14 7.92 9.03 2.96
N VAL A 15 6.88 8.23 3.22
CA VAL A 15 5.67 8.13 2.37
C VAL A 15 4.89 9.45 2.39
N ALA A 16 4.90 10.15 3.52
CA ALA A 16 4.25 11.45 3.70
C ALA A 16 5.27 12.53 4.05
N ASN A 17 5.08 13.74 3.52
CA ASN A 17 5.82 14.94 3.91
C ASN A 17 5.27 15.54 5.22
N ALA A 18 5.96 16.55 5.76
CA ALA A 18 5.62 17.16 7.05
C ALA A 18 4.20 17.76 7.09
N GLU A 19 3.71 18.31 5.99
CA GLU A 19 2.36 18.87 5.91
C GLU A 19 1.30 17.77 5.83
N GLN A 20 1.56 16.70 5.08
CA GLN A 20 0.70 15.50 5.00
C GLN A 20 0.57 14.81 6.37
N PHE A 21 1.63 14.76 7.18
CA PHE A 21 1.53 14.22 8.54
C PHE A 21 0.63 15.05 9.45
N LYS A 22 0.60 16.37 9.30
CA LYS A 22 -0.25 17.25 10.12
C LYS A 22 -1.71 17.18 9.70
N ARG A 23 -1.98 17.23 8.40
CA ARG A 23 -3.35 17.31 7.86
C ARG A 23 -4.00 15.94 7.61
N GLY A 24 -3.21 14.87 7.58
CA GLY A 24 -3.61 13.55 7.10
C GLY A 24 -3.48 13.39 5.59
N LEU A 25 -3.29 12.16 5.12
CA LEU A 25 -3.25 11.83 3.70
C LEU A 25 -4.66 11.75 3.11
N HIS A 26 -4.85 12.27 1.89
CA HIS A 26 -6.03 12.02 1.09
C HIS A 26 -5.88 10.67 0.38
N VAL A 27 -6.68 9.69 0.78
CA VAL A 27 -6.59 8.30 0.30
C VAL A 27 -7.83 7.96 -0.52
N ALA A 28 -7.65 7.29 -1.66
CA ALA A 28 -8.73 6.70 -2.44
C ALA A 28 -8.76 5.17 -2.29
N ILE A 29 -9.94 4.58 -2.19
CA ILE A 29 -10.09 3.12 -2.35
C ILE A 29 -10.10 2.82 -3.85
N SER A 30 -9.09 2.10 -4.33
CA SER A 30 -8.95 1.80 -5.76
C SER A 30 -9.87 0.68 -6.20
N ASP A 31 -10.26 0.69 -7.49
CA ASP A 31 -10.94 -0.44 -8.14
C ASP A 31 -9.99 -1.62 -8.46
N LYS A 32 -8.68 -1.42 -8.26
CA LYS A 32 -7.66 -2.46 -8.45
C LYS A 32 -7.62 -3.40 -7.25
N VAL A 33 -7.57 -4.69 -7.55
CA VAL A 33 -7.53 -5.77 -6.55
C VAL A 33 -6.09 -6.14 -6.24
N ARG A 34 -5.80 -6.36 -4.95
CA ARG A 34 -4.51 -6.86 -4.47
C ARG A 34 -4.27 -8.28 -4.98
N ILE A 35 -3.04 -8.59 -5.40
CA ILE A 35 -2.64 -9.95 -5.77
C ILE A 35 -3.03 -10.91 -4.64
N PRO A 36 -3.76 -12.01 -4.93
CA PRO A 36 -4.27 -12.87 -3.89
C PRO A 36 -3.14 -13.75 -3.31
N PRO A 37 -3.25 -14.17 -2.03
CA PRO A 37 -2.30 -15.09 -1.41
C PRO A 37 -2.11 -16.41 -2.19
N ALA A 38 -3.14 -16.87 -2.90
CA ALA A 38 -3.06 -18.05 -3.75
C ALA A 38 -2.17 -17.87 -4.99
N SER A 39 -1.85 -16.64 -5.38
CA SER A 39 -0.92 -16.32 -6.48
C SER A 39 0.47 -15.95 -5.96
N ILE A 40 0.54 -15.04 -4.99
CA ILE A 40 1.79 -14.63 -4.34
C ILE A 40 1.49 -14.47 -2.86
N ASP A 41 2.25 -15.15 -2.00
CA ASP A 41 2.14 -14.99 -0.54
C ASP A 41 2.56 -13.55 -0.14
N PRO A 42 1.62 -12.71 0.36
CA PRO A 42 1.93 -11.34 0.74
C PRO A 42 2.77 -11.24 2.01
N ALA A 43 2.86 -12.30 2.84
CA ALA A 43 3.75 -12.33 3.99
C ALA A 43 5.23 -12.32 3.58
N ILE A 44 5.53 -12.74 2.35
CA ILE A 44 6.87 -12.65 1.76
C ILE A 44 7.03 -11.28 1.12
N LYS A 45 7.86 -10.41 1.72
CA LYS A 45 8.14 -9.10 1.14
C LYS A 45 8.82 -9.25 -0.22
N ASN A 46 8.17 -8.72 -1.25
CA ASN A 46 8.55 -8.91 -2.64
C ASN A 46 8.37 -7.62 -3.46
N TYR A 47 8.80 -7.65 -4.72
CA TYR A 47 8.72 -6.54 -5.68
C TYR A 47 7.62 -6.73 -6.75
N HIS A 48 6.70 -7.68 -6.58
CA HIS A 48 5.50 -7.79 -7.43
C HIS A 48 4.51 -6.68 -7.06
N TRP A 49 4.79 -5.49 -7.58
CA TRP A 49 4.16 -4.24 -7.18
C TRP A 49 3.19 -3.67 -8.22
N LEU A 50 2.94 -4.38 -9.33
CA LEU A 50 2.18 -3.81 -10.45
C LEU A 50 0.73 -3.45 -10.07
N ASP A 51 0.10 -4.25 -9.21
CA ASP A 51 -1.22 -3.94 -8.64
C ASP A 51 -1.18 -2.68 -7.77
N LEU A 52 -0.19 -2.57 -6.87
CA LEU A 52 0.00 -1.41 -6.00
C LEU A 52 0.29 -0.13 -6.80
N VAL A 53 1.14 -0.20 -7.83
CA VAL A 53 1.43 0.91 -8.74
C VAL A 53 0.19 1.32 -9.54
N ARG A 54 -0.61 0.36 -10.00
CA ARG A 54 -1.87 0.65 -10.69
C ARG A 54 -2.89 1.32 -9.77
N GLY A 55 -2.99 0.87 -8.51
CA GLY A 55 -3.85 1.52 -7.52
C GLY A 55 -3.41 2.95 -7.22
N LEU A 56 -2.09 3.20 -7.17
CA LEU A 56 -1.54 4.55 -7.00
C LEU A 56 -1.93 5.49 -8.14
N TYR A 57 -1.85 5.04 -9.39
CA TYR A 57 -2.29 5.84 -10.55
C TYR A 57 -3.81 6.09 -10.54
N ASP A 58 -4.62 5.10 -10.18
CA ASP A 58 -6.07 5.27 -10.02
C ASP A 58 -6.41 6.31 -8.94
N ALA A 59 -5.68 6.32 -7.83
CA ALA A 59 -5.82 7.36 -6.81
C ALA A 59 -5.45 8.74 -7.35
N TYR A 60 -4.37 8.86 -8.11
CA TYR A 60 -3.94 10.13 -8.71
C TYR A 60 -4.96 10.69 -9.69
N ASP A 61 -5.55 9.85 -10.53
CA ASP A 61 -6.61 10.24 -11.48
C ASP A 61 -7.86 10.79 -10.76
N ARG A 62 -8.03 10.46 -9.48
CA ARG A 62 -9.12 10.92 -8.61
C ARG A 62 -8.72 12.07 -7.67
N GLY A 63 -7.51 12.62 -7.84
CA GLY A 63 -6.99 13.70 -7.00
C GLY A 63 -6.63 13.28 -5.57
N ALA A 64 -6.46 11.98 -5.31
CA ALA A 64 -5.93 11.45 -4.06
C ALA A 64 -4.40 11.36 -4.09
N GLU A 65 -3.79 11.23 -2.91
CA GLU A 65 -2.33 11.17 -2.74
C GLU A 65 -1.81 9.73 -2.67
N THR A 66 -2.68 8.79 -2.33
CA THR A 66 -2.37 7.36 -2.28
C THR A 66 -3.63 6.52 -2.34
N ALA A 67 -3.46 5.20 -2.38
CA ALA A 67 -4.54 4.23 -2.54
C ALA A 67 -4.61 3.22 -1.40
N LEU A 68 -5.81 2.69 -1.17
CA LEU A 68 -6.02 1.38 -0.55
C LEU A 68 -6.54 0.43 -1.62
N LEU A 69 -5.98 -0.77 -1.66
CA LEU A 69 -6.48 -1.86 -2.50
C LEU A 69 -7.38 -2.78 -1.67
N LEU A 70 -8.33 -3.41 -2.35
CA LEU A 70 -9.19 -4.42 -1.77
C LEU A 70 -8.71 -5.83 -2.15
N ASP A 71 -9.07 -6.82 -1.34
CA ASP A 71 -9.00 -8.22 -1.74
C ASP A 71 -10.17 -8.61 -2.67
N PHE A 72 -10.20 -9.86 -3.13
CA PHE A 72 -11.28 -10.37 -4.00
C PHE A 72 -12.67 -10.41 -3.33
N ASN A 73 -12.71 -10.34 -2.01
CA ASN A 73 -13.95 -10.36 -1.23
C ASN A 73 -14.43 -8.93 -0.90
N GLY A 74 -13.71 -7.90 -1.35
CA GLY A 74 -14.02 -6.50 -1.06
C GLY A 74 -13.54 -6.03 0.31
N ASN A 75 -12.72 -6.79 1.03
CA ASN A 75 -12.11 -6.35 2.27
C ASN A 75 -10.92 -5.43 1.98
N VAL A 76 -10.65 -4.49 2.89
CA VAL A 76 -9.44 -3.66 2.82
C VAL A 76 -8.22 -4.55 3.01
N ALA A 77 -7.28 -4.51 2.06
CA ALA A 77 -6.03 -5.26 2.14
C ALA A 77 -4.89 -4.38 2.67
N GLU A 78 -4.29 -3.56 1.80
CA GLU A 78 -3.17 -2.68 2.15
C GLU A 78 -3.03 -1.55 1.12
N GLY A 79 -2.14 -0.59 1.39
CA GLY A 79 -1.74 0.42 0.43
C GLY A 79 -0.31 0.21 -0.09
N PRO A 80 0.14 1.03 -1.06
CA PRO A 80 1.47 0.90 -1.65
C PRO A 80 2.58 1.19 -0.64
N GLY A 81 3.08 0.13 -0.01
CA GLY A 81 4.19 0.18 0.94
C GLY A 81 3.79 0.43 2.40
N PHE A 82 2.51 0.31 2.75
CA PHE A 82 2.02 0.48 4.11
C PHE A 82 0.80 -0.38 4.40
N ASN A 83 0.69 -0.85 5.65
CA ASN A 83 -0.55 -1.41 6.19
C ASN A 83 -1.48 -0.31 6.67
N VAL A 84 -2.74 -0.66 6.91
CA VAL A 84 -3.77 0.26 7.37
C VAL A 84 -4.39 -0.26 8.64
N PHE A 85 -4.68 0.65 9.56
CA PHE A 85 -5.37 0.37 10.81
C PHE A 85 -6.59 1.26 10.89
N CYS A 86 -7.70 0.72 11.40
CA CYS A 86 -8.92 1.47 11.68
C CYS A 86 -9.10 1.61 13.19
N VAL A 87 -9.43 2.82 13.63
CA VAL A 87 -9.87 3.10 15.00
C VAL A 87 -11.35 3.43 14.96
N ASP A 88 -12.16 2.60 15.60
CA ASP A 88 -13.61 2.76 15.68
C ASP A 88 -14.07 2.47 17.12
N ASP A 89 -14.86 3.38 17.69
CA ASP A 89 -15.30 3.34 19.10
C ASP A 89 -14.17 3.01 20.11
N GLY A 90 -13.00 3.60 19.89
CA GLY A 90 -11.81 3.41 20.74
C GLY A 90 -11.14 2.04 20.60
N LYS A 91 -11.55 1.21 19.63
CA LYS A 91 -10.96 -0.10 19.33
C LYS A 91 -10.13 -0.03 18.06
N LEU A 92 -8.99 -0.71 18.06
CA LEU A 92 -8.09 -0.84 16.92
C LEU A 92 -8.38 -2.13 16.15
N SER A 93 -8.44 -2.05 14.83
CA SER A 93 -8.52 -3.20 13.91
C SER A 93 -7.56 -3.02 12.72
N THR A 94 -7.21 -4.15 12.10
CA THR A 94 -6.40 -4.23 10.88
C THR A 94 -6.80 -5.45 10.07
#